data_AF-A0A817NRA2-F1
#
_entry.id   AF-A0A817NRA2-F1
#
_cell.length_a   1.000
_cell.length_b   1.000
_cell.length_c   1.000
_cell.angle_alpha   90.00
_cell.angle_beta   90.00
_cell.angle_gamma   90.00
#
_symmetry.space_group_name_H-M   'P 1'
#
loop_
_entity.id
_entity.type
_entity.pdbx_description
1 polymer ?
#
loop_
_entity_poly.entity_id
_entity_poly.type
_entity_poly.pdbx_seq_one_letter_code
_entity_poly.pdbx_strand_id
1 'polypeptide(L)'
;NCLRFAILIHLTEWILFCGIISICTCNAYLFYQYLQWTDEYDQLILRWIPIVVILLITYLITSLFFSVYDMAIKTLFVCFLQDLDENDGSIQHPYVMNNELLSLVHKTNIVEKK
;
A
#
# COMPACT_ATOMS: atom_id res chain seq x y z
N ASN A 1 -18.80 3.50 -9.99
CA ASN A 1 -18.12 2.69 -8.95
C ASN A 1 -16.75 2.21 -9.41
N CYS A 2 -16.66 1.43 -10.50
CA CYS A 2 -15.39 0.83 -10.96
C CYS A 2 -14.27 1.83 -11.28
N LEU A 3 -14.56 3.01 -11.86
CA LEU A 3 -13.54 4.01 -12.15
C LEU A 3 -12.89 4.58 -10.87
N ARG A 4 -13.69 4.89 -9.84
CA ARG A 4 -13.17 5.36 -8.54
C ARG A 4 -12.31 4.29 -7.87
N PHE A 5 -12.71 3.03 -7.99
CA PHE A 5 -11.94 1.90 -7.48
C PHE A 5 -10.62 1.69 -8.23
N ALA A 6 -10.63 1.77 -9.57
CA ALA A 6 -9.40 1.68 -10.36
C ALA A 6 -8.41 2.79 -9.99
N ILE A 7 -8.91 4.01 -9.76
CA ILE A 7 -8.08 5.12 -9.26
C ILE A 7 -7.51 4.79 -7.88
N LEU A 8 -8.31 4.26 -6.96
CA LEU A 8 -7.87 3.89 -5.60
C LEU A 8 -6.80 2.79 -5.59
N ILE A 9 -6.96 1.77 -6.43
CA ILE A 9 -5.95 0.73 -6.62
C ILE A 9 -4.66 1.35 -7.14
N HIS A 10 -4.72 2.17 -8.18
CA HIS A 10 -3.53 2.82 -8.71
C HIS A 10 -2.87 3.76 -7.70
N LEU A 11 -3.63 4.50 -6.90
CA LEU A 11 -3.08 5.32 -5.81
C LEU A 11 -2.32 4.46 -4.79
N THR A 12 -2.85 3.29 -4.45
CA THR A 12 -2.17 2.35 -3.54
C THR A 12 -0.83 1.92 -4.12
N GLU A 13 -0.79 1.56 -5.40
CA GLU A 13 0.45 1.18 -6.10
C GLU A 13 1.51 2.29 -6.05
N TRP A 14 1.10 3.55 -6.28
CA TRP A 14 2.00 4.71 -6.17
C TRP A 14 2.50 4.95 -4.74
N ILE A 15 1.64 4.82 -3.74
CA ILE A 15 2.01 5.01 -2.33
C ILE A 15 3.05 3.96 -1.92
N LEU A 16 2.83 2.69 -2.28
CA LEU A 16 3.75 1.60 -1.96
C LEU A 16 5.09 1.76 -2.69
N PHE A 17 5.07 2.19 -3.96
CA PHE A 17 6.28 2.51 -4.72
C PHE A 17 7.11 3.63 -4.06
N CYS A 18 6.46 4.72 -3.65
CA CYS A 18 7.10 5.79 -2.89
C CYS A 18 7.69 5.28 -1.56
N GLY A 19 7.00 4.34 -0.90
CA GLY A 19 7.50 3.66 0.30
C GLY A 19 8.81 2.90 0.06
N ILE A 20 8.90 2.13 -1.03
CA ILE A 20 10.13 1.41 -1.40
C ILE A 20 11.30 2.38 -1.60
N ILE A 21 11.10 3.46 -2.38
CA ILE A 21 12.13 4.47 -2.63
C ILE A 21 12.57 5.14 -1.34
N SER A 22 11.61 5.53 -0.49
CA SER A 22 11.89 6.19 0.80
C SER A 22 12.74 5.30 1.70
N ILE A 23 12.39 4.01 1.83
CA ILE A 23 13.16 3.08 2.67
C ILE A 23 14.55 2.82 2.10
N CYS A 24 14.66 2.61 0.78
CA CYS A 24 15.96 2.37 0.13
C CYS A 24 16.91 3.56 0.28
N THR A 25 16.40 4.79 0.06
CA THR A 25 17.19 6.02 0.17
C THR A 25 17.60 6.31 1.62
N CYS A 26 16.66 6.20 2.57
CA CYS A 26 16.96 6.37 3.99
C CYS A 26 17.98 5.35 4.48
N ASN A 27 17.85 4.07 4.14
CA ASN A 27 18.78 3.03 4.57
C ASN A 27 20.17 3.24 3.97
N ALA A 28 20.26 3.51 2.67
CA ALA A 28 21.53 3.81 2.01
C ALA A 28 22.22 5.06 2.60
N TYR A 29 21.45 6.11 2.92
CA TYR A 29 21.96 7.32 3.55
C TYR A 29 22.48 7.06 4.96
N LEU A 30 21.74 6.33 5.79
CA LEU A 30 22.18 5.97 7.14
C LEU A 30 23.44 5.11 7.11
N PHE A 31 23.52 4.15 6.19
CA PHE A 31 24.71 3.31 6.01
C PHE A 31 25.92 4.11 5.53
N TYR A 32 25.72 5.08 4.63
CA TYR A 32 26.77 6.00 4.21
C TYR A 32 27.31 6.83 5.39
N GLN A 33 26.41 7.39 6.22
CA GLN A 33 26.81 8.13 7.42
C GLN A 33 27.55 7.25 8.43
N TYR A 34 27.13 6.00 8.59
CA TYR A 34 27.81 5.03 9.44
C TYR A 34 29.26 4.78 8.98
N LEU A 35 29.49 4.57 7.69
CA LEU A 35 30.84 4.37 7.14
C LEU A 35 31.75 5.59 7.33
N GLN A 36 31.19 6.81 7.23
CA GLN A 36 31.93 8.05 7.47
C GLN A 36 32.33 8.20 8.95
N TRP A 37 31.51 7.70 9.87
CA TRP A 37 31.78 7.78 11.30
C TRP A 37 32.86 6.79 11.77
N THR A 38 33.01 5.63 11.11
CA THR A 38 33.96 4.59 11.50
C THR A 38 35.35 4.72 10.85
N ASP A 39 35.61 5.74 10.03
CA ASP A 39 36.81 5.92 9.19
C ASP A 39 37.14 4.72 8.26
N GLU A 40 36.28 3.69 8.22
CA GLU A 40 36.41 2.52 7.34
C GLU A 40 36.22 2.90 5.86
N TYR A 41 35.52 4.02 5.62
CA TYR A 41 35.24 4.55 4.29
C TYR A 41 36.49 4.79 3.45
N ASP A 42 37.58 5.27 4.08
CA ASP A 42 38.83 5.59 3.37
C ASP A 42 39.78 4.39 3.20
N GLN A 43 39.56 3.29 3.92
CA GLN A 43 40.37 2.07 3.83
C GLN A 43 39.88 1.10 2.73
N LEU A 44 38.67 1.31 2.20
CA LEU A 44 38.03 0.47 1.19
C LEU A 44 38.47 0.87 -0.24
N ILE A 45 39.16 -0.04 -0.94
CA ILE A 45 39.55 0.12 -2.36
C ILE A 45 38.32 0.30 -3.27
N LEU A 46 37.18 -0.31 -2.93
CA LEU A 46 35.92 -0.24 -3.70
C LEU A 46 34.77 0.30 -2.84
N ARG A 47 34.84 1.59 -2.57
CA ARG A 47 33.98 2.33 -1.64
C ARG A 47 32.46 2.26 -1.90
N TRP A 48 32.06 2.07 -3.16
CA TRP A 48 30.65 2.08 -3.58
C TRP A 48 29.98 0.71 -3.49
N ILE A 49 30.75 -0.38 -3.50
CA ILE A 49 30.21 -1.75 -3.51
C ILE A 49 29.35 -2.04 -2.28
N PRO A 50 29.79 -1.75 -1.04
CA PRO A 50 28.99 -2.04 0.15
C PRO A 50 27.64 -1.31 0.11
N ILE A 51 27.64 -0.06 -0.37
CA ILE A 51 26.43 0.77 -0.47
C ILE A 51 25.45 0.18 -1.51
N VAL A 52 25.95 -0.25 -2.67
CA VAL A 52 25.13 -0.89 -3.71
C VAL A 52 24.55 -2.22 -3.21
N VAL A 53 25.34 -3.02 -2.48
CA VAL A 53 24.88 -4.29 -1.91
C VAL A 53 23.76 -4.06 -0.89
N ILE A 54 23.92 -3.10 0.02
CA ILE A 54 22.88 -2.72 0.98
C ILE A 54 21.61 -2.23 0.26
N LEU A 55 21.76 -1.43 -0.80
CA LEU A 55 20.62 -0.93 -1.57
C LEU A 55 19.85 -2.06 -2.26
N LEU A 56 20.55 -3.03 -2.86
CA LEU A 56 19.93 -4.20 -3.49
C LEU A 56 19.21 -5.09 -2.46
N ILE A 57 19.84 -5.40 -1.33
CA ILE A 57 19.24 -6.22 -0.27
C ILE A 57 18.01 -5.50 0.30
N THR A 58 18.12 -4.20 0.59
CA THR A 58 17.00 -3.40 1.07
C THR A 58 15.84 -3.42 0.07
N TYR A 59 16.11 -3.20 -1.21
CA TYR A 59 15.09 -3.24 -2.26
C TYR A 59 14.38 -4.60 -2.32
N LEU A 60 15.12 -5.71 -2.29
CA LEU A 60 14.54 -7.06 -2.32
C LEU A 60 13.63 -7.32 -1.12
N ILE A 61 14.09 -6.99 0.09
CA ILE A 61 13.29 -7.21 1.31
C ILE A 61 12.05 -6.31 1.29
N THR A 62 12.23 -5.02 1.04
CA THR A 62 11.13 -4.04 1.08
C THR A 62 10.10 -4.31 -0.03
N SER A 63 10.53 -4.72 -1.23
CA SER A 63 9.60 -5.11 -2.31
C SER A 63 8.78 -6.35 -1.95
N LEU A 64 9.40 -7.35 -1.33
CA LEU A 64 8.69 -8.55 -0.87
C LEU A 64 7.62 -8.21 0.17
N PHE A 65 7.96 -7.39 1.17
CA PHE A 65 7.00 -6.93 2.17
C PHE A 65 5.86 -6.14 1.54
N PHE A 66 6.17 -5.12 0.72
CA PHE A 66 5.13 -4.30 0.09
C PHE A 66 4.27 -5.05 -0.91
N SER A 67 4.75 -6.13 -1.53
CA SER A 67 3.92 -7.00 -2.36
C SER A 67 2.80 -7.67 -1.55
N VAL A 68 3.06 -8.08 -0.31
CA VAL A 68 2.03 -8.63 0.58
C VAL A 68 1.02 -7.55 0.97
N TYR A 69 1.50 -6.33 1.26
CA TYR A 69 0.62 -5.19 1.55
C TYR A 69 -0.27 -4.83 0.36
N ASP A 70 0.28 -4.77 -0.85
CA ASP A 70 -0.49 -4.50 -2.08
C ASP A 70 -1.62 -5.51 -2.27
N MET A 71 -1.31 -6.80 -2.14
CA MET A 71 -2.30 -7.87 -2.25
C MET A 71 -3.39 -7.78 -1.16
N ALA A 72 -2.99 -7.50 0.08
CA ALA A 72 -3.93 -7.36 1.19
C ALA A 72 -4.88 -6.17 0.97
N ILE A 73 -4.36 -5.01 0.56
CA ILE A 73 -5.16 -3.81 0.31
C ILE A 73 -6.13 -4.04 -0.86
N LYS A 74 -5.66 -4.64 -1.96
CA LYS A 74 -6.52 -5.00 -3.10
C LYS A 74 -7.65 -5.93 -2.67
N THR A 75 -7.35 -6.94 -1.87
CA THR A 75 -8.37 -7.88 -1.36
C THR A 75 -9.38 -7.19 -0.46
N LEU A 76 -8.94 -6.33 0.46
CA LEU A 76 -9.84 -5.55 1.32
C LEU A 76 -10.80 -4.69 0.51
N PHE A 77 -10.30 -4.01 -0.54
CA PHE A 77 -11.16 -3.20 -1.38
C PHE A 77 -12.11 -4.04 -2.25
N VAL A 78 -11.70 -5.21 -2.74
CA VAL A 78 -12.61 -6.14 -3.44
C VAL A 78 -13.73 -6.60 -2.50
N CYS A 79 -13.39 -7.04 -1.28
CA CYS A 79 -14.38 -7.44 -0.29
C CYS A 79 -15.32 -6.28 0.06
N PHE A 80 -14.78 -5.07 0.22
CA PHE A 80 -15.58 -3.88 0.47
C PHE A 80 -16.55 -3.58 -0.68
N LEU A 81 -16.10 -3.66 -1.93
CA LEU A 81 -16.99 -3.46 -3.08
C LEU A 81 -18.09 -4.52 -3.16
N GLN A 82 -17.74 -5.79 -2.93
CA GLN A 82 -18.71 -6.87 -2.88
C GLN A 82 -19.77 -6.61 -1.81
N ASP A 83 -19.35 -6.14 -0.63
CA ASP A 83 -20.25 -5.79 0.47
C ASP A 83 -21.18 -4.61 0.11
N LEU A 84 -20.69 -3.62 -0.63
CA LEU A 84 -21.49 -2.48 -1.11
C LEU A 84 -22.56 -2.84 -2.15
N ASP A 85 -22.35 -3.91 -2.90
CA ASP A 85 -23.28 -4.38 -3.92
C ASP A 85 -24.27 -5.40 -3.34
N GLU A 86 -23.86 -6.19 -2.35
CA GLU A 86 -24.70 -7.24 -1.72
C GLU A 86 -25.53 -6.75 -0.52
N ASN A 87 -25.21 -5.60 0.09
CA ASN A 87 -25.93 -5.08 1.27
C ASN A 87 -26.63 -3.74 0.99
N ASP A 88 -27.45 -3.66 -0.06
CA ASP A 88 -28.15 -2.44 -0.49
C ASP A 88 -29.59 -2.28 0.05
N GLY A 89 -30.13 -3.32 0.70
CA GLY A 89 -31.47 -3.36 1.27
C GLY A 89 -32.61 -3.68 0.30
N SER A 90 -32.29 -4.05 -0.95
CA SER A 90 -33.28 -4.41 -1.98
C SER A 90 -34.01 -5.74 -1.68
N ILE A 91 -35.10 -6.03 -2.42
CA ILE A 91 -35.87 -7.28 -2.25
C ILE A 91 -34.99 -8.52 -2.49
N GLN A 92 -34.00 -8.43 -3.38
CA GLN A 92 -33.06 -9.51 -3.67
C GLN A 92 -31.93 -9.59 -2.64
N HIS A 93 -31.61 -8.48 -1.98
CA HIS A 93 -30.51 -8.34 -1.03
C HIS A 93 -30.99 -7.64 0.27
N PRO A 94 -31.60 -8.39 1.20
CA PRO A 94 -32.36 -7.82 2.33
C PRO A 94 -31.49 -7.20 3.44
N TYR A 95 -30.16 -7.32 3.34
CA TYR A 95 -29.23 -6.76 4.32
C TYR A 95 -28.92 -5.31 3.98
N VAL A 96 -28.83 -4.48 5.01
CA VAL A 96 -28.60 -3.04 4.89
C VAL A 96 -27.24 -2.66 5.45
N MET A 97 -26.60 -1.73 4.76
CA MET A 97 -25.34 -1.15 5.17
C MET A 97 -25.51 -0.22 6.40
N ASN A 98 -24.50 -0.14 7.27
CA ASN A 98 -24.48 0.78 8.41
C ASN A 98 -24.49 2.25 7.93
N ASN A 99 -25.26 3.10 8.60
CA ASN A 99 -25.36 4.55 8.39
C ASN A 99 -23.99 5.28 8.33
N GLU A 100 -23.00 4.87 9.11
CA GLU A 100 -21.65 5.46 9.06
C GLU A 100 -20.99 5.21 7.70
N LEU A 101 -21.00 3.96 7.23
CA LEU A 101 -20.43 3.60 5.95
C LEU A 101 -21.24 4.22 4.79
N LEU A 102 -22.57 4.31 4.91
CA LEU A 102 -23.44 4.99 3.94
C LEU A 102 -23.05 6.46 3.76
N SER A 103 -22.75 7.16 4.86
CA SER A 103 -22.31 8.55 4.82
C SER A 103 -20.96 8.72 4.12
N LEU A 104 -20.04 7.76 4.31
CA LEU A 104 -18.71 7.73 3.69
C LEU A 104 -18.79 7.46 2.18
N VAL A 105 -19.71 6.59 1.76
CA VAL A 105 -19.87 6.19 0.35
C VAL A 105 -20.89 7.08 -0.39
N HIS A 106 -21.57 7.99 0.33
CA HIS A 106 -22.61 8.86 -0.22
C HIS A 106 -23.74 8.06 -0.91
N LYS A 107 -24.09 6.89 -0.36
CA LYS A 107 -25.23 6.06 -0.78
C LYS A 107 -26.36 6.13 0.27
N THR A 108 -27.56 5.75 -0.15
CA THR A 108 -28.74 5.53 0.72
C THR A 108 -29.25 4.11 0.52
N ASN A 109 -29.69 3.44 1.60
CA ASN A 109 -30.32 2.11 1.50
C ASN A 109 -31.62 2.19 0.69
N ILE A 110 -31.83 1.25 -0.22
CA ILE A 110 -33.05 1.17 -1.02
C ILE A 110 -34.07 0.36 -0.20
N VAL A 111 -34.70 1.02 0.78
CA VAL A 111 -35.79 0.38 1.53
C VAL A 111 -37.04 0.41 0.65
N GLU A 112 -37.22 -0.60 -0.22
CA GLU A 112 -38.49 -0.78 -0.91
C GLU A 112 -39.55 -1.16 0.14
N LYS A 113 -40.46 -0.22 0.43
CA LYS A 113 -41.63 -0.48 1.25
C LYS A 113 -42.50 -1.50 0.51
N LYS A 114 -42.68 -2.67 1.13
CA LYS A 114 -43.80 -3.59 0.83
C LYS A 114 -45.14 -2.88 0.90
#